data_AF-A0A2R5FPZ8-F1
#
_entry.id   AF-A0A2R5FPZ8-F1
#
_cell.length_a   1.000
_cell.length_b   1.000
_cell.length_c   1.000
_cell.angle_alpha   90.00
_cell.angle_beta   90.00
_cell.angle_gamma   90.00
#
_symmetry.space_group_name_H-M   'P 1'
#
loop_
_entity.id
_entity.type
_entity.pdbx_description
1 polymer ?
#
loop_
_entity_poly.entity_id
_entity_poly.type
_entity_poly.pdbx_seq_one_letter_code
_entity_poly.pdbx_strand_id
1 'polypeptide(L)'
;MFLRLAQQHQEFIQDLVMNLQALTITLDGRGYTASCYTCGDQMQSASFMVSLEEKHLIRFLVSDYGITWMELWDDRELMKLEGAEAISKLQELANIVKYSYTRQLTN
;
A
#
# COMPACT_ATOMS: atom_id res chain seq x y z
N MET A 1 26.31 -7.17 13.03
CA MET A 1 25.01 -6.63 13.51
C MET A 1 24.38 -5.71 12.47
N PHE A 2 25.02 -4.61 12.06
CA PHE A 2 24.46 -3.64 11.11
C PHE A 2 24.13 -4.24 9.73
N LEU A 3 24.98 -5.12 9.18
CA LEU A 3 24.69 -5.80 7.92
C LEU A 3 23.43 -6.69 7.99
N ARG A 4 23.20 -7.34 9.14
CA ARG A 4 21.99 -8.12 9.37
C ARG A 4 20.76 -7.23 9.39
N LEU A 5 20.83 -6.06 10.03
CA LEU A 5 19.72 -5.09 10.03
C LEU A 5 19.41 -4.57 8.62
N ALA A 6 20.44 -4.30 7.82
CA ALA A 6 20.28 -3.88 6.43
C ALA A 6 19.61 -4.98 5.58
N GLN A 7 20.03 -6.24 5.72
CA GLN A 7 19.41 -7.36 5.04
C GLN A 7 17.94 -7.55 5.47
N GLN A 8 17.65 -7.50 6.77
CA GLN A 8 16.28 -7.60 7.26
C GLN A 8 15.38 -6.48 6.74
N HIS A 9 15.92 -5.27 6.56
CA HIS A 9 15.17 -4.17 5.95
C HIS A 9 14.86 -4.44 4.47
N GLN A 10 15.80 -5.00 3.72
CA GLN A 10 15.57 -5.40 2.31
C GLN A 10 14.52 -6.51 2.20
N GLU A 11 14.58 -7.53 3.05
CA GLU A 11 13.58 -8.61 3.11
C GLU A 11 12.20 -8.04 3.47
N PHE A 12 12.13 -7.14 4.45
CA PHE A 12 10.89 -6.44 4.81
C PHE A 12 10.30 -5.65 3.63
N ILE A 13 11.12 -4.95 2.84
CA ILE A 13 10.64 -4.24 1.66
C ILE A 13 10.07 -5.22 0.63
N GLN A 14 10.76 -6.33 0.35
CA GLN A 14 10.29 -7.33 -0.61
C GLN A 14 8.95 -7.92 -0.17
N ASP A 15 8.81 -8.28 1.11
CA ASP A 15 7.55 -8.76 1.68
C ASP A 15 6.44 -7.72 1.56
N LEU A 16 6.75 -6.45 1.81
CA LEU A 16 5.79 -5.36 1.66
C LEU A 16 5.35 -5.19 0.21
N VAL A 17 6.27 -5.25 -0.77
CA VAL A 17 5.94 -5.19 -2.19
C VAL A 17 5.02 -6.34 -2.61
N MET A 18 5.31 -7.57 -2.18
CA MET A 18 4.44 -8.73 -2.46
C MET A 18 3.04 -8.54 -1.85
N ASN A 19 2.96 -8.03 -0.62
CA ASN A 19 1.68 -7.72 0.03
C ASN A 19 0.89 -6.64 -0.72
N LEU A 20 1.54 -5.60 -1.25
CA LEU A 20 0.90 -4.56 -2.05
C LEU A 20 0.33 -5.13 -3.36
N GLN A 21 1.05 -6.01 -4.03
CA GLN A 21 0.56 -6.69 -5.24
C GLN A 21 -0.67 -7.55 -4.95
N ALA A 22 -0.66 -8.32 -3.85
CA ALA A 22 -1.81 -9.12 -3.44
C ALA A 22 -3.01 -8.22 -3.04
N LEU A 23 -2.76 -7.10 -2.38
CA LEU A 23 -3.78 -6.13 -2.01
C LEU A 23 -4.41 -5.49 -3.25
N THR A 24 -3.63 -5.17 -4.28
CA THR A 24 -4.12 -4.66 -5.58
C THR A 24 -5.13 -5.63 -6.19
N ILE A 25 -4.77 -6.92 -6.31
CA ILE A 25 -5.67 -7.94 -6.87
C ILE A 25 -6.96 -8.04 -6.07
N THR A 26 -6.86 -7.99 -4.73
CA THR A 26 -8.02 -8.10 -3.85
C THR A 26 -8.95 -6.89 -3.94
N LEU A 27 -8.39 -5.69 -4.09
CA LEU A 27 -9.15 -4.45 -4.26
C LEU A 27 -9.85 -4.38 -5.61
N ASP A 28 -9.14 -4.75 -6.68
CA ASP A 28 -9.69 -4.79 -8.04
C ASP A 28 -10.87 -5.76 -8.14
N GLY A 29 -10.73 -6.95 -7.54
CA GLY A 29 -11.82 -7.94 -7.44
C GLY A 29 -13.04 -7.47 -6.64
N ARG A 30 -12.97 -6.31 -5.96
CA ARG A 30 -14.07 -5.69 -5.20
C ARG A 30 -14.58 -4.39 -5.83
N GLY A 31 -14.10 -4.04 -7.01
CA GLY A 31 -14.53 -2.85 -7.76
C GLY A 31 -13.77 -1.57 -7.40
N TYR A 32 -12.66 -1.66 -6.65
CA TYR A 32 -11.77 -0.53 -6.44
C TYR A 32 -10.70 -0.48 -7.53
N THR A 33 -10.48 0.67 -8.15
CA THR A 33 -9.38 0.84 -9.10
C THR A 33 -8.06 0.90 -8.33
N ALA A 34 -7.30 -0.19 -8.34
CA ALA A 34 -6.01 -0.30 -7.68
C ALA A 34 -4.88 -0.67 -8.68
N SER A 35 -3.67 -0.20 -8.41
CA SER A 35 -2.48 -0.56 -9.19
C SER A 35 -1.25 -0.60 -8.29
N CYS A 36 -0.27 -1.44 -8.65
CA CYS A 36 1.01 -1.53 -7.95
C CYS A 36 2.13 -1.67 -8.99
N TYR A 37 2.99 -0.66 -9.06
CA TYR A 37 4.14 -0.64 -9.96
C TYR A 37 5.41 -0.85 -9.17
N THR A 38 6.21 -1.83 -9.55
CA THR A 38 7.55 -2.04 -8.99
C THR A 38 8.60 -1.33 -9.85
N CYS A 39 9.60 -0.74 -9.22
CA CYS A 39 10.75 -0.17 -9.92
C CYS A 39 12.05 -0.90 -9.50
N GLY A 40 12.89 -1.21 -10.48
CA GLY A 40 14.15 -1.95 -10.30
C GLY A 40 14.01 -3.48 -10.37
N ASP A 41 15.16 -4.15 -10.47
CA ASP A 41 15.23 -5.56 -10.89
C ASP A 41 14.95 -6.59 -9.76
N GLN A 42 14.53 -6.16 -8.56
CA GLN A 42 14.46 -7.03 -7.38
C GLN A 42 13.38 -6.67 -6.35
N MET A 43 12.23 -6.13 -6.77
CA MET A 43 11.14 -5.73 -5.84
C MET A 43 11.65 -4.83 -4.69
N GLN A 44 12.63 -3.97 -4.98
CA GLN A 44 13.24 -3.09 -3.98
C GLN A 44 12.43 -1.81 -3.76
N SER A 45 11.42 -1.58 -4.59
CA SER A 45 10.51 -0.47 -4.43
C SER A 45 9.17 -0.73 -5.11
N ALA A 46 8.13 -0.08 -4.62
CA ALA A 46 6.84 -0.05 -5.28
C ALA A 46 6.09 1.27 -5.04
N SER A 47 5.29 1.65 -6.03
CA SER A 47 4.23 2.65 -5.91
C SER A 47 2.89 1.94 -6.04
N PHE A 48 2.21 1.79 -4.92
CA PHE A 48 0.83 1.31 -4.85
C PHE A 48 -0.12 2.51 -4.89
N MET A 49 -1.20 2.38 -5.65
CA MET A 49 -2.24 3.41 -5.77
C MET A 49 -3.62 2.77 -5.73
N VAL A 50 -4.56 3.38 -5.02
CA VAL A 50 -5.98 2.99 -5.03
C VAL A 50 -6.87 4.22 -5.04
N SER A 51 -7.91 4.19 -5.85
CA SER A 51 -8.99 5.17 -5.82
C SER A 51 -10.15 4.61 -4.98
N LEU A 52 -10.53 5.33 -3.92
CA LEU A 52 -11.65 4.93 -3.04
C LEU A 52 -12.99 5.50 -3.51
N GLU A 53 -12.97 6.71 -4.05
CA GLU A 53 -14.12 7.45 -4.56
C GLU A 53 -13.66 8.33 -5.74
N GLU A 54 -14.60 8.97 -6.42
CA GLU A 54 -14.26 9.98 -7.44
C GLU A 54 -13.34 11.04 -6.82
N LYS A 55 -12.16 11.22 -7.43
CA LYS A 55 -11.12 12.20 -7.05
C LYS A 55 -10.34 11.89 -5.77
N HIS A 56 -10.67 10.86 -4.99
CA HIS A 56 -9.88 10.45 -3.82
C HIS A 56 -8.90 9.35 -4.20
N LEU A 57 -7.60 9.69 -4.22
CA LEU A 57 -6.50 8.79 -4.54
C LEU A 57 -5.60 8.61 -3.31
N ILE A 58 -5.33 7.36 -2.97
CA ILE A 58 -4.28 6.99 -2.02
C ILE A 58 -3.07 6.55 -2.81
N ARG A 59 -1.88 7.04 -2.44
CA ARG A 59 -0.59 6.54 -2.90
C ARG A 59 0.23 6.04 -1.73
N PHE A 60 0.72 4.81 -1.81
CA PHE A 60 1.68 4.25 -0.88
C PHE A 60 2.98 3.94 -1.61
N LEU A 61 4.09 4.51 -1.15
CA LEU A 61 5.41 4.27 -1.72
C LEU A 61 6.27 3.53 -0.69
N VAL A 62 6.98 2.52 -1.16
CA VAL A 62 8.02 1.81 -0.40
C VAL A 62 9.29 1.75 -1.22
N SER A 63 10.43 2.00 -0.59
CA SER A 63 11.77 1.81 -1.13
C SER A 63 12.78 1.64 0.02
N ASP A 64 14.03 1.39 -0.32
CA ASP A 64 15.16 1.43 0.60
C ASP A 64 15.40 2.83 1.22
N TYR A 65 14.95 3.90 0.56
CA TYR A 65 15.00 5.27 1.07
C TYR A 65 13.88 5.60 2.05
N GLY A 66 12.79 4.83 2.07
CA GLY A 66 11.70 5.06 3.00
C GLY A 66 10.33 4.58 2.53
N ILE A 67 9.36 4.78 3.43
CA ILE A 67 7.96 4.42 3.25
C ILE A 67 7.11 5.68 3.42
N THR A 68 6.18 5.92 2.50
CA THR A 68 5.25 7.05 2.57
C THR A 68 3.83 6.64 2.20
N TRP A 69 2.87 7.30 2.85
CA TRP A 69 1.46 7.29 2.52
C TRP A 69 1.04 8.71 2.16
N MET A 70 0.33 8.89 1.05
CA MET A 70 -0.22 10.16 0.63
C MET A 70 -1.69 9.99 0.25
N GLU A 71 -2.52 10.90 0.74
CA GLU A 71 -3.91 11.04 0.31
C GLU A 71 -4.03 12.28 -0.56
N LEU A 72 -4.64 12.11 -1.72
CA LEU A 72 -4.87 13.18 -2.68
C LEU A 72 -6.37 13.31 -2.95
N TRP A 73 -6.84 14.55 -2.97
CA TRP A 73 -8.17 14.89 -3.45
C TRP A 73 -8.04 15.87 -4.61
N ASP A 74 -8.51 15.48 -5.79
CA ASP A 74 -8.45 16.31 -7.00
C ASP A 74 -7.02 16.83 -7.25
N ASP A 75 -6.04 15.90 -7.15
CA ASP A 75 -4.59 16.12 -7.27
C ASP A 75 -3.95 17.02 -6.19
N ARG A 76 -4.70 17.39 -5.14
CA ARG A 76 -4.17 18.14 -3.99
C ARG A 76 -3.82 17.19 -2.86
N GLU A 77 -2.59 17.29 -2.35
CA GLU A 77 -2.17 16.56 -1.15
C GLU A 77 -3.02 17.01 0.05
N LEU A 78 -3.74 16.05 0.66
CA LEU A 78 -4.49 16.25 1.89
C LEU A 78 -3.68 15.86 3.12
N MET A 79 -2.91 14.78 2.99
CA MET A 79 -2.13 14.22 4.07
C MET A 79 -0.93 13.46 3.51
N LYS A 80 0.19 13.56 4.22
CA LYS A 80 1.37 12.74 4.01
C LYS A 80 1.85 12.18 5.36
N LEU A 81 2.05 10.88 5.41
CA LEU A 81 2.60 10.16 6.56
C LEU A 81 3.83 9.36 6.12
N GLU A 82 4.75 9.13 7.03
CA GLU A 82 6.02 8.44 6.74
C GLU A 82 6.27 7.31 7.75
N GLY A 83 7.04 6.30 7.34
CA GLY A 83 7.45 5.20 8.20
C GLY A 83 6.28 4.41 8.81
N ALA A 84 6.27 4.27 10.14
CA ALA A 84 5.32 3.42 10.86
C ALA A 84 3.86 3.89 10.74
N GLU A 85 3.63 5.20 10.63
CA GLU A 85 2.27 5.76 10.48
C GLU A 85 1.69 5.42 9.10
N ALA A 86 2.52 5.47 8.06
CA ALA A 86 2.14 5.03 6.72
C ALA A 86 1.77 3.53 6.69
N ILE A 87 2.53 2.68 7.38
CA ILE A 87 2.21 1.25 7.52
C ILE A 87 0.88 1.04 8.26
N SER A 88 0.62 1.85 9.29
CA SER A 88 -0.63 1.78 10.05
C SER A 88 -1.84 2.11 9.17
N LYS A 89 -1.73 3.14 8.30
CA LYS A 89 -2.77 3.47 7.31
C LYS A 89 -2.98 2.38 6.26
N LEU A 90 -1.90 1.76 5.79
CA LEU A 90 -2.01 0.61 4.89
C LEU A 90 -2.78 -0.56 5.53
N GLN A 91 -2.58 -0.80 6.83
CA GLN A 91 -3.33 -1.82 7.57
C GLN A 91 -4.81 -1.46 7.71
N GLU A 92 -5.15 -0.20 7.95
CA GLU A 92 -6.55 0.29 7.95
C GLU A 92 -7.22 0.05 6.59
N LEU A 93 -6.54 0.37 5.49
CA LEU A 93 -7.03 0.10 4.13
C LEU A 93 -7.26 -1.39 3.88
N ALA A 94 -6.29 -2.24 4.25
CA ALA A 94 -6.45 -3.69 4.13
C ALA A 94 -7.61 -4.25 4.97
N ASN A 95 -7.95 -3.59 6.08
CA ASN A 95 -9.09 -3.97 6.91
C ASN A 95 -10.43 -3.61 6.29
N ILE A 96 -10.55 -2.46 5.59
CA ILE A 96 -11.76 -2.10 4.82
C ILE A 96 -12.11 -3.22 3.84
N VAL A 97 -11.08 -3.73 3.16
CA VAL A 97 -11.20 -4.91 2.28
C VAL A 97 -11.66 -6.11 3.10
N LYS A 98 -10.99 -6.51 4.19
CA LYS A 98 -11.43 -7.70 4.94
C LYS A 98 -12.88 -7.63 5.46
N TYR A 99 -13.32 -6.50 6.00
CA TYR A 99 -14.63 -6.39 6.66
C TYR A 99 -15.81 -6.08 5.70
N SER A 100 -15.56 -5.49 4.54
CA SER A 100 -16.60 -5.34 3.49
C SER A 100 -17.07 -6.71 2.95
N TYR A 101 -16.23 -7.74 3.00
CA TYR A 101 -16.59 -9.12 2.62
C TYR A 101 -17.59 -9.75 3.58
N THR A 102 -17.39 -9.57 4.89
CA THR A 102 -18.23 -10.19 5.91
C THR A 102 -19.69 -9.70 5.85
N ARG A 103 -19.94 -8.45 5.42
CA ARG A 103 -21.31 -7.94 5.25
C ARG A 103 -22.07 -8.55 4.06
N GLN A 104 -21.37 -9.04 3.03
CA GLN A 104 -22.05 -9.60 1.86
C GLN A 104 -22.52 -11.06 2.07
N LEU A 105 -21.97 -11.76 3.07
CA LEU A 105 -22.35 -13.15 3.39
C LEU A 105 -23.48 -13.27 4.42
N THR A 106 -23.93 -12.16 5.00
CA THR A 106 -24.98 -12.13 6.04
C THR A 106 -26.30 -11.51 5.57
N ASN A 107 -26.46 -11.28 4.26
CA ASN A 107 -27.70 -10.77 3.65
C ASN A 107 -28.31 -11.79 2.70
#